data_AF-A0A7V1ENS0-F1
#
_entry.id   AF-A0A7V1ENS0-F1
#
_cell.length_a   1.000
_cell.length_b   1.000
_cell.length_c   1.000
_cell.angle_alpha   90.00
_cell.angle_beta   90.00
_cell.angle_gamma   90.00
#
_symmetry.space_group_name_H-M   'P 1'
#
loop_
_entity.id
_entity.type
_entity.pdbx_description
1 polymer ?
#
loop_
_entity_poly.entity_id
_entity_poly.type
_entity_poly.pdbx_seq_one_letter_code
_entity_poly.pdbx_strand_id
1 'polypeptide(L)'
;TPPDDWPDDLLWIDTLHTVQFFKADTLFASGMGGIAGTVDGGLHWEMRHTEYLNYHQSAIVAPRFGWVISRISHLLRSRDAGSTWEDLGRVFTDYSIGVRDIAFSDSLLGWICTSDGSIWETTDGGTSWTEREITPGTAFVHVGTVPGRLSYAVNAAGQFYVQHHDIMNIPPEIEDVLPTHVRLSPGYPNPFNGNVTWYYILPSQMHVRMTVYNLEGQKVEQLFAATQSAGRHMVQWIPEQCGSGVYFGVLETESQQQIQRVLYVK
;
A
#
# COMPACT_ATOMS: atom_id res chain seq x y z
N THR A 1 6.32 15.98 -37.19
CA THR A 1 4.94 16.51 -37.31
C THR A 1 3.99 15.35 -37.18
N PRO A 2 2.94 15.45 -36.36
CA PRO A 2 1.88 14.44 -36.40
C PRO A 2 1.30 14.35 -37.82
N PRO A 3 0.78 13.19 -38.24
CA PRO A 3 0.15 13.03 -39.56
C PRO A 3 -1.01 14.03 -39.74
N ASP A 4 -1.24 14.48 -40.98
CA ASP A 4 -2.21 15.55 -41.35
C ASP A 4 -3.68 15.29 -40.94
N ASP A 5 -4.00 14.09 -40.43
CA ASP A 5 -5.34 13.69 -39.98
C ASP A 5 -5.54 13.77 -38.45
N TRP A 6 -4.57 14.29 -37.69
CA TRP A 6 -4.72 14.47 -36.24
C TRP A 6 -5.43 15.79 -35.92
N PRO A 7 -6.42 15.80 -35.00
CA PRO A 7 -7.15 17.02 -34.65
C PRO A 7 -6.22 18.10 -34.09
N ASP A 8 -6.44 19.34 -34.48
CA ASP A 8 -5.58 20.51 -34.15
C ASP A 8 -5.51 20.84 -32.65
N ASP A 9 -6.45 20.32 -31.85
CA ASP A 9 -6.55 20.53 -30.40
C ASP A 9 -5.81 19.46 -29.57
N LEU A 10 -4.55 19.19 -29.91
CA LEU A 10 -3.72 18.24 -29.17
C LEU A 10 -3.32 18.82 -27.80
N LEU A 11 -3.73 18.15 -26.72
CA LEU A 11 -3.27 18.44 -25.37
C LEU A 11 -1.81 17.95 -25.21
N TRP A 12 -0.88 18.88 -25.01
CA TRP A 12 0.55 18.59 -24.92
C TRP A 12 0.95 18.25 -23.48
N ILE A 13 1.06 16.96 -23.15
CA ILE A 13 1.91 16.52 -22.04
C ILE A 13 3.33 16.42 -22.59
N ASP A 14 4.23 17.28 -22.15
CA ASP A 14 5.65 17.15 -22.50
C ASP A 14 6.14 15.77 -22.03
N THR A 15 6.66 14.99 -22.98
CA THR A 15 7.14 13.61 -22.85
C THR A 15 6.24 12.68 -22.03
N LEU A 16 5.49 11.80 -22.70
CA LEU A 16 4.71 10.74 -22.06
C LEU A 16 5.60 9.59 -21.55
N HIS A 17 5.33 9.12 -20.34
CA HIS A 17 6.04 8.00 -19.72
C HIS A 17 5.14 6.79 -19.52
N THR A 18 3.92 6.98 -19.01
CA THR A 18 2.98 5.88 -18.79
C THR A 18 1.57 6.26 -19.24
N VAL A 19 0.77 5.23 -19.54
CA VAL A 19 -0.68 5.32 -19.74
C VAL A 19 -1.31 4.15 -18.99
N GLN A 20 -2.31 4.42 -18.17
CA GLN A 20 -2.93 3.43 -17.27
C GLN A 20 -4.45 3.51 -17.34
N PHE A 21 -5.11 2.36 -17.16
CA PHE A 21 -6.56 2.21 -17.24
C PHE A 21 -7.14 1.98 -15.84
N PHE A 22 -7.99 2.89 -15.37
CA PHE A 22 -8.81 2.64 -14.18
C PHE A 22 -9.98 1.72 -14.51
N LYS A 23 -10.60 1.93 -15.68
CA LYS A 23 -11.67 1.12 -16.28
C LYS A 23 -11.66 1.36 -17.79
N ALA A 24 -12.55 0.69 -18.52
CA ALA A 24 -12.54 0.69 -19.99
C ALA A 24 -12.51 2.10 -20.64
N ASP A 25 -13.21 3.07 -20.05
CA ASP A 25 -13.33 4.44 -20.56
C ASP A 25 -12.47 5.47 -19.82
N THR A 26 -11.93 5.12 -18.65
CA THR A 26 -11.22 6.07 -17.78
C THR A 26 -9.74 5.72 -17.68
N LEU A 27 -8.91 6.62 -18.18
CA LEU A 27 -7.47 6.48 -18.23
C LEU A 27 -6.78 7.72 -17.68
N PHE A 28 -5.52 7.55 -17.31
CA PHE A 28 -4.61 8.68 -17.16
C PHE A 28 -3.29 8.38 -17.85
N ALA A 29 -2.58 9.46 -18.18
CA ALA A 29 -1.24 9.43 -18.71
C ALA A 29 -0.36 10.36 -17.88
N SER A 30 0.85 9.92 -17.52
CA SER A 30 1.81 10.73 -16.79
C SER A 30 3.09 10.91 -17.59
N GLY A 31 3.75 12.05 -17.36
CA GLY A 31 4.91 12.46 -18.14
C GLY A 31 5.73 13.54 -17.47
N MET A 32 6.54 14.23 -18.27
CA MET A 32 7.35 15.36 -17.80
C MET A 32 6.47 16.56 -17.42
N GLY A 33 5.44 16.84 -18.21
CA GLY A 33 4.50 17.96 -18.00
C GLY A 33 3.39 17.73 -16.96
N GLY A 34 3.38 16.59 -16.27
CA GLY A 34 2.37 16.28 -15.25
C GLY A 34 1.50 15.08 -15.60
N ILE A 35 0.19 15.19 -15.35
CA ILE A 35 -0.80 14.12 -15.52
C ILE A 35 -2.01 14.66 -16.31
N ALA A 36 -2.43 13.93 -17.34
CA ALA A 36 -3.71 14.14 -18.00
C ALA A 36 -4.61 12.92 -17.83
N GLY A 37 -5.92 13.14 -17.89
CA GLY A 37 -6.92 12.09 -17.78
C GLY A 37 -8.00 12.22 -18.84
N THR A 38 -8.61 11.08 -19.15
CA THR A 38 -9.76 10.92 -20.05
C THR A 38 -10.80 10.05 -19.38
N VAL A 39 -12.07 10.28 -19.70
CA VAL A 39 -13.22 9.51 -19.19
C VAL A 39 -14.06 8.91 -20.33
N ASP A 40 -13.58 9.02 -21.57
CA ASP A 40 -14.29 8.61 -22.78
C ASP A 40 -13.43 7.73 -23.70
N GLY A 41 -12.49 6.98 -23.13
CA GLY A 41 -11.64 6.04 -23.86
C GLY A 41 -10.52 6.71 -24.66
N GLY A 42 -10.12 7.93 -24.27
CA GLY A 42 -9.02 8.67 -24.91
C GLY A 42 -9.45 9.54 -26.08
N LEU A 43 -10.75 9.79 -26.26
CA LEU A 43 -11.26 10.72 -27.27
C LEU A 43 -10.96 12.17 -26.87
N HIS A 44 -11.14 12.51 -25.60
CA HIS A 44 -10.76 13.81 -25.04
C HIS A 44 -9.88 13.65 -23.81
N TRP A 45 -8.84 14.48 -23.75
CA TRP A 45 -7.89 14.53 -22.64
C TRP A 45 -7.94 15.88 -21.96
N GLU A 46 -7.75 15.89 -20.64
CA GLU A 46 -7.68 17.11 -19.84
C GLU A 46 -6.52 17.01 -18.85
N MET A 47 -5.78 18.11 -18.64
CA MET A 47 -4.75 18.17 -17.60
C MET A 47 -5.41 18.06 -16.22
N ARG A 48 -4.92 17.11 -15.41
CA ARG A 48 -5.36 16.86 -14.03
C ARG A 48 -4.34 17.35 -13.00
N HIS A 49 -3.06 17.40 -13.39
CA HIS A 49 -1.95 17.96 -12.61
C HIS A 49 -0.89 18.50 -13.55
N THR A 50 -0.33 19.70 -13.28
CA THR A 50 0.53 20.43 -14.25
C THR A 50 1.94 20.71 -13.74
N GLU A 51 2.45 19.89 -12.82
CA GLU A 51 3.78 20.10 -12.24
C GLU A 51 4.87 19.38 -13.04
N TYR A 52 5.98 20.07 -13.29
CA TYR A 52 7.07 19.60 -14.15
C TYR A 52 8.11 18.78 -13.37
N LEU A 53 7.73 17.58 -12.93
CA LEU A 53 8.58 16.74 -12.09
C LEU A 53 9.03 15.42 -12.73
N ASN A 54 8.69 15.13 -14.00
CA ASN A 54 9.06 13.87 -14.65
C ASN A 54 8.46 12.66 -13.90
N TYR A 55 7.13 12.57 -13.93
CA TYR A 55 6.35 11.46 -13.37
C TYR A 55 6.47 10.23 -14.28
N HIS A 56 7.55 9.48 -14.07
CA HIS A 56 8.00 8.44 -15.01
C HIS A 56 7.41 7.06 -14.74
N GLN A 57 6.85 6.81 -13.56
CA GLN A 57 6.22 5.54 -13.25
C GLN A 57 4.89 5.71 -12.53
N SER A 58 4.00 4.74 -12.75
CA SER A 58 2.65 4.74 -12.19
C SER A 58 2.23 3.36 -11.72
N ALA A 59 1.42 3.32 -10.66
CA ALA A 59 0.75 2.12 -10.19
C ALA A 59 -0.76 2.37 -10.10
N ILE A 60 -1.56 1.34 -10.33
CA ILE A 60 -3.01 1.41 -10.22
C ILE A 60 -3.58 0.24 -9.42
N VAL A 61 -4.60 0.54 -8.64
CA VAL A 61 -5.51 -0.42 -8.02
C VAL A 61 -6.90 -0.04 -8.50
N ALA A 62 -7.27 -0.67 -9.62
CA ALA A 62 -8.54 -0.45 -10.28
C ALA A 62 -9.71 -0.82 -9.36
N PRO A 63 -10.82 -0.06 -9.41
CA PRO A 63 -11.13 0.96 -10.42
C PRO A 63 -10.80 2.41 -10.01
N ARG A 64 -10.17 2.65 -8.85
CA ARG A 64 -10.21 4.00 -8.25
C ARG A 64 -8.90 4.58 -7.76
N PHE A 65 -7.96 3.75 -7.30
CA PHE A 65 -6.73 4.25 -6.67
C PHE A 65 -5.58 4.21 -7.66
N GLY A 66 -4.84 5.32 -7.73
CA GLY A 66 -3.69 5.45 -8.63
C GLY A 66 -2.57 6.20 -7.94
N TRP A 67 -1.35 5.89 -8.32
CA TRP A 67 -0.15 6.57 -7.86
C TRP A 67 0.70 6.90 -9.08
N VAL A 68 1.32 8.07 -9.05
CA VAL A 68 2.42 8.39 -9.95
C VAL A 68 3.59 8.86 -9.14
N ILE A 69 4.79 8.45 -9.55
CA ILE A 69 6.01 8.81 -8.87
C ILE A 69 7.01 9.37 -9.88
N SER A 70 7.70 10.41 -9.47
CA SER A 70 8.75 11.01 -10.26
C SER A 70 10.13 10.40 -10.03
N ARG A 71 11.08 10.73 -10.91
CA ARG A 71 12.46 10.26 -10.79
C ARG A 71 13.14 10.70 -9.49
N ILE A 72 12.72 11.84 -8.94
CA ILE A 72 13.22 12.39 -7.67
C ILE A 72 12.34 12.00 -6.47
N SER A 73 11.56 10.91 -6.62
CA SER A 73 10.66 10.32 -5.64
C SER A 73 9.49 11.20 -5.18
N HIS A 74 9.05 12.15 -6.01
CA HIS A 74 7.82 12.91 -5.72
C HIS A 74 6.60 12.06 -6.02
N LEU A 75 5.75 11.83 -5.03
CA LEU A 75 4.65 10.88 -5.10
C LEU A 75 3.31 11.62 -5.05
N LEU A 76 2.48 11.36 -6.06
CA LEU A 76 1.09 11.77 -6.08
C LEU A 76 0.18 10.55 -5.96
N ARG A 77 -0.98 10.74 -5.37
CA ARG A 77 -2.00 9.71 -5.21
C ARG A 77 -3.37 10.22 -5.63
N SER A 78 -4.07 9.44 -6.45
CA SER A 78 -5.48 9.63 -6.73
C SER A 78 -6.33 8.62 -5.97
N ARG A 79 -7.51 9.07 -5.55
CA ARG A 79 -8.52 8.27 -4.87
C ARG A 79 -9.85 8.33 -5.59
N ASP A 80 -9.90 8.75 -6.84
CA ASP A 80 -11.14 9.02 -7.58
C ASP A 80 -10.95 8.77 -9.09
N ALA A 81 -10.24 7.68 -9.41
CA ALA A 81 -9.96 7.25 -10.77
C ALA A 81 -9.21 8.30 -11.62
N GLY A 82 -8.27 9.02 -10.99
CA GLY A 82 -7.41 9.99 -11.66
C GLY A 82 -8.05 11.37 -11.88
N SER A 83 -9.26 11.59 -11.34
CA SER A 83 -9.95 12.88 -11.46
C SER A 83 -9.24 13.97 -10.66
N THR A 84 -8.75 13.64 -9.47
CA THR A 84 -7.91 14.50 -8.63
C THR A 84 -6.68 13.75 -8.11
N TRP A 85 -5.63 14.51 -7.80
CA TRP A 85 -4.34 14.00 -7.33
C TRP A 85 -3.91 14.76 -6.07
N GLU A 86 -3.69 14.02 -4.99
CA GLU A 86 -3.16 14.49 -3.71
C GLU A 86 -1.63 14.39 -3.74
N ASP A 87 -0.96 15.46 -3.33
CA ASP A 87 0.48 15.50 -3.21
C ASP A 87 0.94 14.94 -1.86
N LEU A 88 1.70 13.83 -1.90
CA LEU A 88 2.28 13.18 -0.72
C LEU A 88 3.74 13.60 -0.49
N GLY A 89 4.28 14.49 -1.32
CA GLY A 89 5.64 14.98 -1.26
C GLY A 89 6.67 13.94 -1.71
N ARG A 90 7.90 14.10 -1.22
CA ARG A 90 9.01 13.20 -1.56
C ARG A 90 9.05 12.01 -0.60
N VAL A 91 9.14 10.81 -1.18
CA VAL A 91 9.38 9.57 -0.42
C VAL A 91 10.77 9.57 0.22
N PHE A 92 11.79 10.01 -0.52
CA PHE A 92 13.18 10.04 -0.05
C PHE A 92 13.66 11.48 0.14
N THR A 93 14.47 11.71 1.17
CA THR A 93 15.15 13.00 1.37
C THR A 93 16.39 13.12 0.50
N ASP A 94 17.12 12.01 0.28
CA ASP A 94 18.26 11.94 -0.63
C ASP A 94 17.81 12.06 -2.09
N TYR A 95 18.44 12.97 -2.85
CA TYR A 95 18.13 13.22 -4.26
C TYR A 95 18.90 12.28 -5.21
N SER A 96 19.86 11.52 -4.70
CA SER A 96 20.65 10.57 -5.48
C SER A 96 19.94 9.23 -5.70
N ILE A 97 18.91 8.94 -4.89
CA ILE A 97 18.12 7.71 -4.97
C ILE A 97 17.08 7.86 -6.08
N GLY A 98 17.36 7.23 -7.22
CA GLY A 98 16.42 7.17 -8.34
C GLY A 98 15.38 6.08 -8.13
N VAL A 99 14.10 6.45 -8.19
CA VAL A 99 12.99 5.49 -8.22
C VAL A 99 13.04 4.72 -9.54
N ARG A 100 12.98 3.40 -9.47
CA ARG A 100 12.98 2.51 -10.65
C ARG A 100 11.58 2.03 -10.96
N ASP A 101 10.85 1.63 -9.93
CA ASP A 101 9.50 1.12 -10.11
C ASP A 101 8.65 1.31 -8.84
N ILE A 102 7.32 1.27 -9.02
CA ILE A 102 6.32 1.34 -7.96
C ILE A 102 5.17 0.38 -8.29
N ALA A 103 4.71 -0.36 -7.28
CA ALA A 103 3.58 -1.27 -7.42
C ALA A 103 2.73 -1.30 -6.14
N PHE A 104 1.41 -1.35 -6.29
CA PHE A 104 0.47 -1.49 -5.18
C PHE A 104 -0.32 -2.79 -5.35
N SER A 105 -0.55 -3.50 -4.25
CA SER A 105 -1.46 -4.67 -4.24
C SER A 105 -2.91 -4.27 -3.97
N ASP A 106 -3.08 -3.16 -3.27
CA ASP A 106 -4.37 -2.56 -2.90
C ASP A 106 -4.18 -1.08 -2.49
N SER A 107 -5.22 -0.45 -1.96
CA SER A 107 -5.22 0.96 -1.56
C SER A 107 -4.23 1.33 -0.45
N LEU A 108 -3.63 0.34 0.22
CA LEU A 108 -2.78 0.52 1.41
C LEU A 108 -1.38 -0.07 1.24
N LEU A 109 -1.27 -1.28 0.70
CA LEU A 109 0.00 -1.99 0.58
C LEU A 109 0.66 -1.72 -0.77
N GLY A 110 1.87 -1.17 -0.72
CA GLY A 110 2.65 -0.84 -1.91
C GLY A 110 4.15 -0.95 -1.71
N TRP A 111 4.87 -0.95 -2.82
CA TRP A 111 6.29 -1.22 -2.93
C TRP A 111 6.94 -0.23 -3.88
N ILE A 112 8.11 0.28 -3.51
CA ILE A 112 9.01 1.05 -4.38
C ILE A 112 10.34 0.31 -4.43
N CYS A 113 10.97 0.30 -5.59
CA CYS A 113 12.37 -0.10 -5.70
C CYS A 113 13.21 0.97 -6.39
N THR A 114 14.50 0.98 -6.07
CA THR A 114 15.38 2.12 -6.36
C THR A 114 16.71 1.70 -6.98
N SER A 115 17.42 2.68 -7.52
CA SER A 115 18.71 2.51 -8.20
C SER A 115 19.87 2.14 -7.27
N ASP A 116 19.76 2.41 -5.97
CA ASP A 116 20.78 2.07 -4.96
C ASP A 116 20.61 0.65 -4.39
N GLY A 117 19.52 -0.03 -4.75
CA GLY A 117 19.24 -1.39 -4.31
C GLY A 117 18.35 -1.49 -3.07
N SER A 118 17.76 -0.39 -2.62
CA SER A 118 16.74 -0.43 -1.57
C SER A 118 15.36 -0.81 -2.12
N ILE A 119 14.58 -1.48 -1.27
CA ILE A 119 13.15 -1.74 -1.48
C ILE A 119 12.43 -1.06 -0.32
N TRP A 120 11.33 -0.39 -0.62
CA TRP A 120 10.53 0.32 0.37
C TRP A 120 9.11 -0.21 0.34
N GLU A 121 8.53 -0.41 1.52
CA GLU A 121 7.17 -0.87 1.72
C GLU A 121 6.34 0.24 2.34
N THR A 122 5.11 0.41 1.87
CA THR A 122 4.08 1.21 2.54
C THR A 122 2.92 0.30 2.94
N THR A 123 2.32 0.59 4.09
CA THR A 123 1.08 -0.07 4.55
C THR A 123 -0.06 0.93 4.74
N ASP A 124 0.14 2.20 4.34
CA ASP A 124 -0.78 3.33 4.52
C ASP A 124 -1.06 4.11 3.22
N GLY A 125 -0.88 3.44 2.08
CA GLY A 125 -1.21 3.99 0.77
C GLY A 125 -0.19 5.03 0.27
N GLY A 126 1.06 4.91 0.71
CA GLY A 126 2.18 5.76 0.30
C GLY A 126 2.40 6.99 1.15
N THR A 127 1.72 7.12 2.30
CA THR A 127 1.85 8.25 3.21
C THR A 127 3.14 8.14 4.03
N SER A 128 3.54 6.92 4.39
CA SER A 128 4.84 6.60 4.96
C SER A 128 5.41 5.32 4.34
N TRP A 129 6.75 5.22 4.39
CA TRP A 129 7.50 4.14 3.76
C TRP A 129 8.56 3.61 4.73
N THR A 130 8.69 2.29 4.81
CA THR A 130 9.69 1.60 5.60
C THR A 130 10.65 0.86 4.66
N GLU A 131 11.95 1.07 4.85
CA GLU A 131 12.97 0.37 4.08
C GLU A 131 13.00 -1.13 4.46
N ARG A 132 13.02 -1.97 3.43
CA ARG A 132 13.24 -3.42 3.50
C ARG A 132 14.58 -3.69 2.81
N GLU A 133 15.65 -3.67 3.59
CA GLU A 133 16.99 -3.99 3.09
C GLU A 133 17.08 -5.51 2.88
N ILE A 134 17.09 -5.94 1.62
CA ILE A 134 17.18 -7.36 1.28
C ILE A 134 18.61 -7.72 0.82
N THR A 135 19.25 -6.87 0.01
CA THR A 135 20.62 -7.10 -0.44
C THR A 135 21.30 -5.77 -0.80
N PRO A 136 22.28 -5.30 -0.01
CA PRO A 136 22.93 -4.02 -0.24
C PRO A 136 23.67 -3.98 -1.60
N GLY A 137 23.56 -2.86 -2.31
CA GLY A 137 24.46 -2.51 -3.42
C GLY A 137 24.12 -3.09 -4.81
N THR A 138 23.02 -3.83 -4.98
CA THR A 138 22.52 -4.23 -6.30
C THR A 138 21.20 -3.54 -6.61
N ALA A 139 21.19 -2.68 -7.63
CA ALA A 139 20.00 -1.94 -8.05
C ALA A 139 18.80 -2.87 -8.32
N PHE A 140 17.64 -2.53 -7.76
CA PHE A 140 16.38 -3.15 -8.16
C PHE A 140 15.84 -2.47 -9.40
N VAL A 141 15.21 -3.25 -10.29
CA VAL A 141 14.72 -2.75 -11.58
C VAL A 141 13.21 -2.79 -11.72
N HIS A 142 12.54 -3.67 -10.97
CA HIS A 142 11.10 -3.87 -11.06
C HIS A 142 10.53 -4.42 -9.75
N VAL A 143 9.34 -3.97 -9.38
CA VAL A 143 8.50 -4.53 -8.32
C VAL A 143 7.13 -4.85 -8.86
N GLY A 144 6.51 -5.90 -8.34
CA GLY A 144 5.15 -6.26 -8.72
C GLY A 144 4.41 -6.95 -7.61
N THR A 145 3.09 -7.00 -7.75
CA THR A 145 2.20 -7.61 -6.78
C THR A 145 1.20 -8.53 -7.49
N VAL A 146 0.76 -9.56 -6.77
CA VAL A 146 -0.44 -10.31 -7.07
C VAL A 146 -1.36 -10.09 -5.88
N PRO A 147 -2.45 -9.30 -6.03
CA PRO A 147 -3.34 -8.97 -4.93
C PRO A 147 -3.77 -10.21 -4.15
N GLY A 148 -3.65 -10.16 -2.82
CA GLY A 148 -4.02 -11.27 -1.94
C GLY A 148 -3.05 -12.46 -1.93
N ARG A 149 -1.92 -12.43 -2.65
CA ARG A 149 -1.07 -13.62 -2.81
C ARG A 149 0.41 -13.37 -2.56
N LEU A 150 1.03 -12.43 -3.29
CA LEU A 150 2.46 -12.19 -3.18
C LEU A 150 2.86 -10.80 -3.65
N SER A 151 4.03 -10.36 -3.19
CA SER A 151 4.81 -9.29 -3.81
C SER A 151 6.14 -9.85 -4.27
N TYR A 152 6.71 -9.26 -5.32
CA TYR A 152 8.02 -9.65 -5.82
C TYR A 152 8.84 -8.45 -6.27
N ALA A 153 10.16 -8.62 -6.25
CA ALA A 153 11.12 -7.66 -6.76
C ALA A 153 12.19 -8.38 -7.59
N VAL A 154 12.69 -7.72 -8.63
CA VAL A 154 13.77 -8.23 -9.48
C VAL A 154 14.90 -7.22 -9.52
N ASN A 155 16.12 -7.68 -9.34
CA ASN A 155 17.30 -6.82 -9.40
C ASN A 155 18.06 -6.89 -10.73
N ALA A 156 18.99 -5.97 -10.93
CA ALA A 156 19.79 -5.87 -12.15
C ALA A 156 20.67 -7.10 -12.44
N ALA A 157 20.90 -7.95 -11.42
CA ALA A 157 21.60 -9.23 -11.58
C ALA A 157 20.66 -10.39 -11.96
N GLY A 158 19.35 -10.14 -12.15
CA GLY A 158 18.35 -11.14 -12.50
C GLY A 158 17.88 -11.99 -11.32
N GLN A 159 18.17 -11.59 -10.08
CA GLN A 159 17.68 -12.30 -8.88
C GLN A 159 16.23 -11.91 -8.58
N PHE A 160 15.43 -12.91 -8.21
CA PHE A 160 14.03 -12.76 -7.81
C PHE A 160 13.88 -12.87 -6.31
N TYR A 161 13.15 -11.92 -5.75
CA TYR A 161 12.75 -11.90 -4.35
C TYR A 161 11.24 -11.96 -4.30
N VAL A 162 10.70 -12.92 -3.57
CA VAL A 162 9.25 -13.14 -3.48
C VAL A 162 8.86 -13.18 -2.02
N GLN A 163 7.93 -12.31 -1.64
CA GLN A 163 7.26 -12.34 -0.37
C GLN A 163 5.86 -12.88 -0.58
N HIS A 164 5.57 -14.03 0.03
CA HIS A 164 4.22 -14.56 0.09
C HIS A 164 3.45 -13.79 1.15
N HIS A 165 2.26 -13.31 0.77
CA HIS A 165 1.32 -12.74 1.71
C HIS A 165 0.28 -13.82 1.95
N ASP A 166 0.30 -14.44 3.13
CA ASP A 166 -0.72 -15.41 3.55
C ASP A 166 -2.04 -14.67 3.86
N ILE A 167 -2.62 -14.02 2.85
CA ILE A 167 -3.86 -13.26 2.93
C ILE A 167 -5.00 -14.24 2.68
N MET A 168 -5.22 -15.15 3.62
CA MET A 168 -6.46 -15.93 3.69
C MET A 168 -7.51 -15.27 4.61
N ASN A 169 -7.28 -14.07 5.18
CA ASN A 169 -8.30 -13.48 6.05
C ASN A 169 -8.29 -11.96 6.33
N ILE A 170 -7.58 -11.14 5.55
CA ILE A 170 -8.07 -9.77 5.34
C ILE A 170 -8.76 -9.86 3.99
N PRO A 171 -10.11 -9.87 3.92
CA PRO A 171 -10.76 -9.70 2.64
C PRO A 171 -10.09 -8.50 1.97
N PRO A 172 -9.73 -8.55 0.68
CA PRO A 172 -9.62 -7.33 -0.07
C PRO A 172 -11.03 -6.77 -0.05
N GLU A 173 -11.36 -6.04 1.01
CA GLU A 173 -12.16 -4.86 0.81
C GLU A 173 -11.28 -4.03 -0.12
N ILE A 174 -11.51 -4.27 -1.42
CA ILE A 174 -11.55 -3.27 -2.46
C ILE A 174 -12.62 -2.25 -2.05
N GLU A 175 -12.63 -1.82 -0.78
CA GLU A 175 -13.52 -0.78 -0.33
C GLU A 175 -12.89 0.48 -0.89
N ASP A 176 -13.71 1.10 -1.72
CA ASP A 176 -13.63 2.42 -2.28
C ASP A 176 -13.39 3.54 -1.24
N VAL A 177 -12.89 3.27 -0.03
CA VAL A 177 -12.58 4.32 0.94
C VAL A 177 -11.35 3.93 1.72
N LEU A 178 -10.42 4.89 1.80
CA LEU A 178 -9.34 4.89 2.76
C LEU A 178 -9.89 4.59 4.18
N PRO A 179 -9.23 3.80 5.02
CA PRO A 179 -9.77 3.44 6.33
C PRO A 179 -10.07 4.70 7.15
N THR A 180 -11.35 4.92 7.45
CA THR A 180 -11.79 6.06 8.29
C THR A 180 -11.94 5.69 9.76
N HIS A 181 -11.89 4.40 10.06
CA HIS A 181 -12.05 3.84 11.39
C HIS A 181 -10.98 2.80 11.67
N VAL A 182 -10.70 2.55 12.95
CA VAL A 182 -9.86 1.41 13.32
C VAL A 182 -10.62 0.13 12.99
N ARG A 183 -9.89 -0.92 12.62
CA ARG A 183 -10.47 -2.24 12.37
C ARG A 183 -9.52 -3.33 12.86
N LEU A 184 -10.01 -4.25 13.69
CA LEU A 184 -9.32 -5.45 14.12
C LEU A 184 -9.95 -6.66 13.42
N SER A 185 -9.18 -7.32 12.57
CA SER A 185 -9.61 -8.52 11.84
C SER A 185 -9.66 -9.73 12.76
N PRO A 186 -10.48 -10.75 12.47
CA PRO A 186 -10.44 -12.02 13.19
C PRO A 186 -9.02 -12.59 13.26
N GLY A 187 -8.65 -13.17 14.40
CA GLY A 187 -7.35 -13.82 14.55
C GLY A 187 -7.23 -15.02 13.62
N TYR A 188 -6.06 -15.23 13.03
CA TYR A 188 -5.76 -16.37 12.16
C TYR A 188 -4.40 -17.00 12.50
N PRO A 189 -4.28 -18.33 12.53
CA PRO A 189 -5.38 -19.30 12.43
C PRO A 189 -6.34 -19.20 13.62
N ASN A 190 -7.59 -19.66 13.44
CA ASN A 190 -8.56 -19.76 14.53
C ASN A 190 -9.59 -20.85 14.18
N PRO A 191 -9.60 -22.00 14.87
CA PRO A 191 -8.77 -22.35 16.03
C PRO A 191 -7.28 -22.42 15.69
N PHE A 192 -6.40 -22.21 16.68
CA PHE A 192 -4.96 -22.26 16.49
C PHE A 192 -4.25 -23.22 17.45
N ASN A 193 -3.14 -23.78 16.97
CA ASN A 193 -2.15 -24.50 17.77
C ASN A 193 -0.77 -23.86 17.50
N GLY A 194 -0.15 -23.30 18.53
CA GLY A 194 1.15 -22.60 18.44
C GLY A 194 1.02 -21.08 18.48
N ASN A 195 0.49 -20.45 17.43
CA ASN A 195 0.37 -18.99 17.36
C ASN A 195 -0.91 -18.52 16.66
N VAL A 196 -1.32 -17.29 16.97
CA VAL A 196 -2.36 -16.57 16.25
C VAL A 196 -1.87 -15.17 15.90
N THR A 197 -2.20 -14.71 14.70
CA THR A 197 -1.90 -13.36 14.22
C THR A 197 -3.19 -12.57 14.08
N TRP A 198 -3.19 -11.34 14.60
CA TRP A 198 -4.23 -10.36 14.36
C TRP A 198 -3.70 -9.27 13.43
N TYR A 199 -4.50 -8.96 12.42
CA TYR A 199 -4.28 -7.83 11.54
C TYR A 199 -5.22 -6.70 11.91
N TYR A 200 -4.72 -5.48 11.91
CA TYR A 200 -5.54 -4.31 12.18
C TYR A 200 -5.12 -3.11 11.34
N ILE A 201 -6.04 -2.16 11.22
CA ILE A 201 -5.89 -0.95 10.41
C ILE A 201 -6.11 0.26 11.30
N LEU A 202 -5.24 1.26 11.18
CA LEU A 202 -5.34 2.55 11.85
C LEU A 202 -5.58 3.67 10.84
N PRO A 203 -6.58 4.55 11.03
CA PRO A 203 -6.88 5.63 10.09
C PRO A 203 -5.89 6.81 10.17
N SER A 204 -5.20 6.95 11.30
CA SER A 204 -4.21 7.99 11.56
C SER A 204 -3.20 7.50 12.60
N GLN A 205 -2.12 8.24 12.79
CA GLN A 205 -1.17 7.96 13.87
C GLN A 205 -1.87 8.10 15.23
N MET A 206 -1.83 7.05 16.05
CA MET A 206 -2.48 7.04 17.36
C MET A 206 -1.82 6.07 18.34
N HIS A 207 -2.09 6.28 19.63
CA HIS A 207 -1.69 5.33 20.66
C HIS A 207 -2.62 4.12 20.67
N VAL A 208 -2.05 2.93 20.57
CA VAL A 208 -2.77 1.66 20.46
C VAL A 208 -2.19 0.66 21.44
N ARG A 209 -3.07 -0.13 22.06
CA ARG A 209 -2.72 -1.22 22.95
C ARG A 209 -3.40 -2.49 22.48
N MET A 210 -2.65 -3.58 22.45
CA MET A 210 -3.20 -4.92 22.24
C MET A 210 -2.99 -5.75 23.48
N THR A 211 -4.08 -6.26 24.05
CA THR A 211 -4.06 -7.08 25.27
C THR A 211 -4.88 -8.35 25.04
N VAL A 212 -4.39 -9.47 25.57
CA VAL A 212 -5.08 -10.76 25.54
C VAL A 212 -5.71 -11.02 26.91
N TYR A 213 -6.98 -11.44 26.91
CA TYR A 213 -7.74 -11.80 28.10
C TYR A 213 -8.27 -13.24 28.01
N ASN A 214 -8.49 -13.89 29.16
CA ASN A 214 -9.17 -15.18 29.24
C ASN A 214 -10.71 -15.01 29.35
N LEU A 215 -11.43 -16.13 29.43
CA LEU A 215 -12.91 -16.16 29.56
C LEU A 215 -13.41 -15.48 30.85
N GLU A 216 -12.60 -15.47 31.90
CA GLU A 216 -12.89 -14.83 33.18
C GLU A 216 -12.62 -13.31 33.15
N GLY A 217 -12.17 -12.75 32.02
CA GLY A 217 -11.83 -11.34 31.87
C GLY A 217 -10.51 -10.94 32.52
N GLN A 218 -9.69 -11.90 32.93
CA GLN A 218 -8.36 -11.64 33.48
C GLN A 218 -7.39 -11.35 32.34
N LYS A 219 -6.57 -10.31 32.52
CA LYS A 219 -5.47 -9.98 31.61
C LYS A 219 -4.45 -11.12 31.64
N VAL A 220 -4.27 -11.76 30.50
CA VAL A 220 -3.27 -12.82 30.28
C VAL A 220 -1.94 -12.18 29.92
N GLU A 221 -1.94 -11.28 28.92
CA GLU A 221 -0.72 -10.68 28.40
C GLU A 221 -1.04 -9.35 27.71
N GLN A 222 -0.14 -8.37 27.79
CA GLN A 222 -0.19 -7.18 26.93
C GLN A 222 0.90 -7.32 25.88
N LEU A 223 0.49 -7.51 24.64
CA LEU A 223 1.41 -7.73 23.52
C LEU A 223 2.19 -6.45 23.22
N PHE A 224 1.52 -5.29 23.27
CA PHE A 224 2.16 -3.98 23.18
C PHE A 224 1.25 -2.86 23.70
N ALA A 225 1.86 -1.70 23.98
CA ALA A 225 1.19 -0.41 24.08
C ALA A 225 2.12 0.66 23.50
N ALA A 226 1.80 1.18 22.32
CA ALA A 226 2.69 2.06 21.56
C ALA A 226 1.92 3.01 20.66
N THR A 227 2.54 4.13 20.32
CA THR A 227 2.07 4.99 19.24
C THR A 227 2.50 4.39 17.91
N GLN A 228 1.54 4.16 17.01
CA GLN A 228 1.77 3.57 15.69
C GLN A 228 1.24 4.51 14.60
N SER A 229 1.87 4.48 13.43
CA SER A 229 1.46 5.24 12.25
C SER A 229 0.11 4.78 11.72
N ALA A 230 -0.47 5.57 10.81
CA ALA A 230 -1.63 5.11 10.02
C ALA A 230 -1.27 3.86 9.21
N GLY A 231 -2.29 3.13 8.75
CA GLY A 231 -2.12 1.98 7.86
C GLY A 231 -2.35 0.63 8.50
N ARG A 232 -1.91 -0.41 7.80
CA ARG A 232 -2.03 -1.81 8.23
C ARG A 232 -0.89 -2.18 9.16
N HIS A 233 -1.27 -2.91 10.19
CA HIS A 233 -0.39 -3.46 11.21
C HIS A 233 -0.75 -4.92 11.49
N MET A 234 0.18 -5.64 12.08
CA MET A 234 -0.06 -6.99 12.57
C MET A 234 0.61 -7.21 13.91
N VAL A 235 0.05 -8.12 14.69
CA VAL A 235 0.61 -8.58 15.95
C VAL A 235 0.39 -10.08 16.08
N GLN A 236 1.44 -10.79 16.45
CA GLN A 236 1.39 -12.23 16.69
C GLN A 236 1.37 -12.49 18.20
N TRP A 237 0.63 -13.50 18.61
CA TRP A 237 0.63 -14.01 19.96
C TRP A 237 0.95 -15.50 19.99
N ILE A 238 1.88 -15.87 20.88
CA ILE A 238 2.31 -17.25 21.13
C ILE A 238 2.04 -17.54 22.62
N PRO A 239 0.98 -18.30 22.95
CA PRO A 239 0.68 -18.64 24.34
C PRO A 239 1.72 -19.60 24.94
N GLU A 240 2.64 -19.07 25.76
CA GLU A 240 3.67 -19.89 26.43
C GLU A 240 3.14 -20.67 27.65
N GLN A 241 2.27 -20.07 28.46
CA GLN A 241 1.79 -20.64 29.74
C GLN A 241 0.25 -20.66 29.85
N CYS A 242 -0.44 -20.84 28.72
CA CYS A 242 -1.90 -20.89 28.67
C CYS A 242 -2.42 -22.32 28.48
N GLY A 243 -3.58 -22.62 29.05
CA GLY A 243 -4.33 -23.86 28.77
C GLY A 243 -5.12 -23.76 27.46
N SER A 244 -5.52 -24.89 26.88
CA SER A 244 -6.47 -24.87 25.77
C SER A 244 -7.77 -24.19 26.23
N GLY A 245 -8.30 -23.28 25.43
CA GLY A 245 -9.42 -22.46 25.85
C GLY A 245 -9.70 -21.28 24.93
N VAL A 246 -10.72 -20.52 25.29
CA VAL A 246 -11.10 -19.30 24.57
C VAL A 246 -10.36 -18.12 25.17
N TYR A 247 -9.81 -17.30 24.28
CA TYR A 247 -9.14 -16.05 24.60
C TYR A 247 -9.71 -14.91 23.77
N PHE A 248 -9.51 -13.69 24.25
CA PHE A 248 -9.95 -12.47 23.57
C PHE A 248 -8.74 -11.57 23.33
N GLY A 249 -8.45 -11.30 22.06
CA GLY A 249 -7.55 -10.22 21.66
C GLY A 249 -8.33 -8.92 21.64
N VAL A 250 -7.89 -7.94 22.43
CA VAL A 250 -8.56 -6.66 22.62
C VAL A 250 -7.62 -5.55 22.15
N LEU A 251 -8.02 -4.85 21.08
CA LEU A 251 -7.34 -3.68 20.54
C LEU A 251 -8.01 -2.42 21.08
N GLU A 252 -7.26 -1.61 21.81
CA GLU A 252 -7.73 -0.39 22.47
C GLU A 252 -7.01 0.82 21.89
N THR A 253 -7.78 1.86 21.58
CA THR A 253 -7.27 3.21 21.33
C THR A 253 -7.94 4.19 22.31
N GLU A 254 -7.60 5.47 22.26
CA GLU A 254 -8.18 6.47 23.17
C GLU A 254 -9.71 6.59 23.08
N SER A 255 -10.32 6.25 21.94
CA SER A 255 -11.74 6.49 21.67
C SER A 255 -12.57 5.23 21.45
N GLN A 256 -11.94 4.06 21.27
CA GLN A 256 -12.63 2.84 20.86
C GLN A 256 -11.89 1.58 21.34
N GLN A 257 -12.65 0.50 21.42
CA GLN A 257 -12.16 -0.83 21.75
C GLN A 257 -12.76 -1.83 20.76
N GLN A 258 -11.93 -2.71 20.21
CA GLN A 258 -12.37 -3.83 19.37
C GLN A 258 -11.88 -5.15 19.94
N ILE A 259 -12.71 -6.17 19.82
CA ILE A 259 -12.48 -7.46 20.48
C ILE A 259 -12.62 -8.57 19.44
N GLN A 260 -11.67 -9.50 19.43
CA GLN A 260 -11.72 -10.71 18.63
C GLN A 260 -11.52 -11.94 19.48
N ARG A 261 -12.45 -12.90 19.37
CA ARG A 261 -12.41 -14.18 20.06
C ARG A 261 -11.56 -15.18 19.29
N VAL A 262 -10.64 -15.84 19.98
CA VAL A 262 -9.80 -16.91 19.42
C VAL A 262 -9.88 -18.18 20.28
N LEU A 263 -9.79 -19.33 19.66
CA LEU A 263 -9.78 -20.64 20.32
C LEU A 263 -8.38 -21.25 20.22
N TYR A 264 -7.71 -21.37 21.36
CA TYR A 264 -6.42 -22.05 21.47
C TYR A 264 -6.61 -23.54 21.75
N VAL A 265 -5.98 -24.38 20.93
CA VAL A 265 -6.01 -25.84 21.05
C VAL A 265 -4.56 -26.34 21.11
N LYS A 266 -4.15 -26.83 22.28
CA LYS A 266 -2.84 -27.45 22.51
C LYS A 266 -2.80 -28.88 22.01
#